data_AF-A0A939GL43-F1
#
_entry.id   AF-A0A939GL43-F1
#
_cell.length_a   1.000
_cell.length_b   1.000
_cell.length_c   1.000
_cell.angle_alpha   90.00
_cell.angle_beta   90.00
_cell.angle_gamma   90.00
#
_symmetry.space_group_name_H-M   'P 1'
#
loop_
_entity.id
_entity.type
_entity.pdbx_description
1 polymer ?
#
loop_
_entity_poly.entity_id
_entity_poly.type
_entity_poly.pdbx_seq_one_letter_code
_entity_poly.pdbx_strand_id
1 'polypeptide(L)'
;MATARRTRSDKKVGTIEKELGIQIYGANGRKIRKDKTLGEVRKQQGVSLTNDQKIAAKIEIKIPPKANLKRVNSVSKVVKKLNQK
;
A
#
# COMPACT_ATOMS: atom_id res chain seq x y z
N MET A 1 32.05 -3.07 -0.98
CA MET A 1 30.91 -3.92 -1.38
C MET A 1 29.63 -3.07 -1.35
N ALA A 2 28.87 -3.01 -2.45
CA ALA A 2 27.58 -2.34 -2.45
C ALA A 2 26.56 -3.26 -1.76
N THR A 3 26.12 -2.91 -0.56
CA THR A 3 25.04 -3.62 0.13
C THR A 3 23.74 -3.43 -0.65
N ALA A 4 22.99 -4.52 -0.85
CA ALA A 4 21.70 -4.47 -1.54
C ALA A 4 20.78 -3.44 -0.86
N ARG A 5 20.14 -2.59 -1.65
CA ARG A 5 19.23 -1.55 -1.14
C ARG A 5 18.05 -2.23 -0.45
N ARG A 6 17.93 -2.06 0.87
CA ARG A 6 16.82 -2.63 1.65
C ARG A 6 15.48 -2.17 1.08
N THR A 7 14.58 -3.12 0.87
CA THR A 7 13.22 -2.80 0.42
C THR A 7 12.43 -2.19 1.58
N ARG A 8 11.33 -1.47 1.28
CA ARG A 8 10.53 -0.80 2.33
C ARG A 8 9.96 -1.77 3.37
N SER A 9 9.73 -3.03 3.02
CA SER A 9 9.26 -4.08 3.94
C SER A 9 10.29 -4.47 5.00
N ASP A 10 11.58 -4.38 4.66
CA ASP A 10 12.69 -4.75 5.54
C ASP A 10 13.11 -3.60 6.47
N LYS A 11 12.57 -2.40 6.24
CA LYS A 11 12.81 -1.25 7.10
C LYS A 11 12.06 -1.41 8.42
N LYS A 12 12.72 -1.00 9.49
CA LYS A 12 12.12 -0.88 10.81
C LYS A 12 11.07 0.22 10.83
N VAL A 13 10.01 0.01 11.60
CA VAL A 13 8.93 1.00 11.80
C VAL A 13 9.50 2.35 12.24
N GLY A 14 10.48 2.37 13.16
CA GLY A 14 11.07 3.63 13.61
C GLY A 14 11.82 4.42 12.54
N THR A 15 12.37 3.76 11.52
CA THR A 15 13.00 4.44 10.37
C THR A 15 11.93 5.05 9.46
N ILE A 16 10.81 4.36 9.28
CA ILE A 16 9.70 4.82 8.45
C ILE A 16 8.94 5.98 9.12
N GLU A 17 8.73 5.92 10.43
CA GLU A 17 8.13 7.02 11.20
C GLU A 17 8.94 8.32 11.02
N LYS A 18 10.28 8.22 11.02
CA LYS A 18 11.18 9.36 10.79
C LYS A 18 11.14 9.86 9.34
N GLU A 19 11.10 8.95 8.36
CA GLU A 19 11.05 9.31 6.94
C GLU A 19 9.74 9.99 6.54
N LEU A 20 8.61 9.58 7.15
CA LEU A 20 7.27 10.04 6.79
C LEU A 20 6.69 11.08 7.77
N GLY A 21 7.30 11.27 8.94
CA GLY A 21 6.79 12.19 9.97
C GLY A 21 5.49 11.75 10.64
N ILE A 22 5.09 10.49 10.50
CA ILE A 22 3.84 9.93 11.04
C ILE A 22 4.13 8.81 12.05
N GLN A 23 3.23 8.63 13.02
CA GLN A 23 3.29 7.51 13.96
C GLN A 23 2.51 6.32 13.41
N ILE A 24 3.06 5.11 13.50
CA ILE A 24 2.43 3.91 12.95
C ILE A 24 1.75 3.13 14.09
N TYR A 25 0.45 2.93 13.95
CA TYR A 25 -0.39 2.22 14.92
C TYR A 25 -0.85 0.86 14.38
N GLY A 26 -0.98 -0.10 15.29
CA GLY A 26 -1.54 -1.43 15.02
C GLY A 26 -3.05 -1.37 14.86
N ALA A 27 -3.64 -2.47 14.38
CA ALA A 27 -5.09 -2.57 14.19
C ALA A 27 -5.90 -2.39 15.50
N ASN A 28 -5.26 -2.65 16.64
CA ASN A 28 -5.81 -2.44 17.98
C ASN A 28 -5.65 -1.00 18.51
N GLY A 29 -5.24 -0.05 17.67
CA GLY A 29 -4.98 1.34 18.05
C GLY A 29 -3.74 1.55 18.92
N ARG A 30 -2.98 0.49 19.25
CA ARG A 30 -1.74 0.61 20.03
C ARG A 30 -0.56 0.91 19.12
N LYS A 31 0.38 1.72 19.62
CA LYS A 31 1.60 2.03 18.90
C LYS A 31 2.41 0.77 18.64
N ILE A 32 2.86 0.59 17.40
CA ILE A 32 3.71 -0.54 17.04
C ILE A 32 5.13 -0.28 17.54
N ARG A 33 5.79 -1.34 18.04
CA ARG A 33 7.17 -1.22 18.50
C ARG A 33 8.10 -0.89 17.33
N LYS A 34 9.02 0.06 17.54
CA LYS A 34 9.88 0.66 16.51
C LYS A 34 10.92 -0.29 15.94
N ASP A 35 11.20 -1.39 16.64
CA ASP A 35 12.15 -2.44 16.30
C ASP A 35 11.61 -3.42 15.26
N LYS A 36 10.29 -3.59 15.17
CA LYS A 36 9.62 -4.45 14.18
C LYS A 36 9.81 -3.93 12.76
N THR A 37 9.83 -4.86 11.80
CA THR A 37 9.85 -4.53 10.37
C THR A 37 8.45 -4.23 9.86
N LEU A 38 8.33 -3.37 8.84
CA LEU A 38 7.03 -3.04 8.24
C LEU A 38 6.34 -4.28 7.65
N GLY A 39 7.11 -5.23 7.13
CA GLY A 39 6.58 -6.50 6.61
C GLY A 39 5.88 -7.33 7.68
N GLU A 40 6.46 -7.46 8.87
CA GLU A 40 5.84 -8.17 10.01
C GLU A 40 4.55 -7.48 10.47
N VAL A 41 4.57 -6.15 10.52
CA VAL A 41 3.40 -5.34 10.88
C VAL A 41 2.25 -5.60 9.91
N ARG A 42 2.51 -5.61 8.61
CA ARG A 42 1.48 -5.87 7.58
C ARG A 42 0.91 -7.27 7.67
N LYS A 43 1.73 -8.28 7.96
CA LYS A 43 1.27 -9.66 8.19
C LYS A 43 0.39 -9.76 9.44
N GLN A 44 0.71 -9.00 10.49
CA GLN A 44 -0.10 -8.90 11.71
C GLN A 44 -1.39 -8.08 11.49
N GLN A 45 -1.37 -7.11 10.59
CA GLN A 45 -2.54 -6.34 10.14
C GLN A 45 -3.36 -7.09 9.06
N GLY A 46 -3.40 -8.42 9.07
CA GLY A 46 -4.26 -9.24 8.19
C GLY A 46 -5.78 -9.04 8.40
N VAL A 47 -6.18 -7.87 8.89
CA VAL A 47 -7.57 -7.41 8.97
C VAL A 47 -7.90 -6.79 7.62
N SER A 48 -8.90 -7.36 6.95
CA SER A 48 -9.54 -6.77 5.77
C SER A 48 -9.67 -5.26 5.96
N LEU A 49 -9.06 -4.47 5.08
CA LEU A 49 -9.24 -3.01 5.03
C LEU A 49 -10.72 -2.68 5.25
N THR A 50 -11.00 -1.69 6.10
CA THR A 50 -12.35 -1.18 6.28
C THR A 50 -12.89 -0.66 4.94
N ASN A 51 -14.22 -0.63 4.76
CA ASN A 51 -14.81 -0.23 3.48
C ASN A 51 -14.36 1.17 3.05
N ASP A 52 -14.21 2.09 4.00
CA ASP A 52 -13.73 3.45 3.73
C ASP A 52 -12.28 3.49 3.25
N GLN A 53 -11.41 2.64 3.83
CA GLN A 53 -10.02 2.49 3.39
C GLN A 53 -9.92 1.82 2.00
N LYS A 54 -10.83 0.90 1.69
CA LYS A 54 -10.94 0.31 0.34
C LYS A 54 -11.39 1.34 -0.69
N ILE A 55 -12.29 2.25 -0.31
CA ILE A 55 -12.75 3.34 -1.17
C ILE A 55 -11.63 4.34 -1.42
N ALA A 56 -10.89 4.75 -0.38
CA ALA A 56 -9.74 5.65 -0.51
C ALA A 56 -8.59 5.06 -1.36
N ALA A 57 -8.48 3.73 -1.43
CA ALA A 57 -7.50 3.04 -2.28
C ALA A 57 -7.99 2.79 -3.72
N LYS A 58 -9.23 3.16 -4.09
CA LYS A 58 -9.71 3.01 -5.46
C LYS A 58 -8.96 3.97 -6.39
N ILE A 59 -8.40 3.42 -7.46
CA ILE A 59 -7.80 4.20 -8.54
C ILE A 59 -8.94 4.72 -9.41
N GLU A 60 -9.16 6.04 -9.39
CA GLU A 60 -10.07 6.69 -10.33
C GLU A 60 -9.39 6.82 -11.70
N ILE A 61 -9.86 6.04 -12.67
CA ILE A 61 -9.45 6.19 -14.07
C ILE A 61 -10.43 7.18 -14.71
N LYS A 62 -10.00 8.44 -14.88
CA LYS A 62 -10.78 9.45 -15.59
C LYS A 62 -10.86 9.07 -17.07
N ILE A 63 -12.07 8.76 -17.54
CA ILE A 63 -12.33 8.33 -18.92
C ILE A 63 -13.14 9.43 -19.62
N PRO A 64 -12.73 9.92 -20.80
CA PRO A 64 -13.50 10.90 -21.56
C PRO A 64 -14.84 10.30 -22.06
N PRO A 65 -15.91 11.09 -22.18
CA PRO A 65 -17.27 10.60 -22.43
C PRO A 65 -17.46 9.89 -23.78
N LYS A 66 -16.56 10.12 -24.75
CA LYS A 66 -16.56 9.45 -26.07
C LYS A 66 -15.51 8.33 -26.19
N ALA A 67 -14.98 7.83 -25.08
CA ALA A 67 -13.97 6.78 -25.11
C ALA A 67 -14.56 5.43 -25.56
N ASN A 68 -13.80 4.69 -26.36
CA ASN A 68 -14.16 3.34 -26.75
C ASN A 68 -14.12 2.39 -25.54
N LEU A 69 -15.29 1.87 -25.15
CA LEU A 69 -15.48 0.95 -24.01
C LEU A 69 -14.55 -0.27 -24.04
N LYS A 70 -14.24 -0.83 -25.23
CA LYS A 70 -13.33 -1.97 -25.35
C LYS A 70 -11.91 -1.61 -24.92
N ARG A 71 -11.47 -0.39 -25.24
CA ARG A 71 -10.13 0.14 -24.90
C ARG A 71 -10.04 0.53 -23.42
N VAL A 72 -11.12 1.03 -22.85
CA VAL A 72 -11.21 1.29 -21.40
C VAL A 72 -11.07 -0.01 -20.60
N ASN A 73 -11.77 -1.07 -21.03
CA ASN A 73 -11.72 -2.36 -20.36
C ASN A 73 -10.35 -3.03 -20.45
N SER A 74 -9.63 -2.87 -21.57
CA SER A 74 -8.26 -3.39 -21.69
C SER A 74 -7.29 -2.63 -20.76
N VAL A 75 -7.39 -1.30 -20.70
CA VAL A 75 -6.58 -0.48 -19.78
C VAL A 75 -6.86 -0.84 -18.32
N SER A 76 -8.14 -0.99 -17.93
CA SER A 76 -8.52 -1.42 -16.58
C SER A 76 -7.93 -2.78 -16.20
N LYS A 77 -7.95 -3.75 -17.12
CA LYS A 77 -7.35 -5.08 -16.92
C LYS A 77 -5.82 -5.00 -16.73
N VAL A 78 -5.14 -4.17 -17.53
CA VAL A 78 -3.68 -4.00 -17.43
C VAL A 78 -3.29 -3.33 -16.11
N VAL A 79 -4.01 -2.27 -15.70
CA VAL A 79 -3.78 -1.57 -14.43
C VAL A 79 -3.98 -2.52 -13.24
N LYS A 80 -5.04 -3.33 -13.25
CA LYS A 80 -5.26 -4.35 -12.20
C LYS A 80 -4.13 -5.39 -12.16
N LYS A 81 -3.65 -5.87 -13.32
CA LYS A 81 -2.59 -6.89 -13.41
C LYS A 81 -1.24 -6.36 -12.91
N LEU A 82 -0.90 -5.10 -13.19
CA LEU A 82 0.34 -4.49 -12.70
C LEU A 82 0.35 -4.27 -11.17
N ASN A 83 -0.83 -4.10 -10.57
CA ASN A 83 -0.97 -3.87 -9.14
C ASN A 83 -1.18 -5.14 -8.30
N GLN A 84 -1.41 -6.32 -8.90
CA GLN A 84 -1.42 -7.61 -8.21
C GLN A 84 0.01 -8.11 -7.92
N LYS A 85 0.78 -7.31 -7.18
CA LYS A 85 2.02 -7.76 -6.52
C LYS A 85 1.73 -8.32 -5.14
#